data_AF-A0A7C8CVZ8-F1
#
_entry.id   AF-A0A7C8CVZ8-F1
#
_cell.length_a   1.000
_cell.length_b   1.000
_cell.length_c   1.000
_cell.angle_alpha   90.00
_cell.angle_beta   90.00
_cell.angle_gamma   90.00
#
_symmetry.space_group_name_H-M   'P 1'
#
loop_
_entity.id
_entity.type
_entity.pdbx_description
1 polymer ?
#
loop_
_entity_poly.entity_id
_entity_poly.type
_entity_poly.pdbx_seq_one_letter_code
_entity_poly.pdbx_strand_id
1 'polypeptide(L)'
;MRLPLNLLLGLLLALPACGPSSDPDAAVDAGYTALNKGQAAAALAEFDTALKALQPTDQRYLEAKLGQLRARCFLDPMGAQADFLALGSSTSLQPGDYRMLVSDLVTAASAQTKADSDAAKATIGSAVAILQAGAAAFPEDEKWPTMIKIVGDKAASLGAEDALAGLSGLGYVGGD
;
A
#
# COMPACT_ATOMS: atom_id res chain seq x y z
N MET A 1 -21.70 11.76 -62.31
CA MET A 1 -21.32 12.41 -61.04
C MET A 1 -20.18 11.60 -60.43
N ARG A 2 -18.96 12.17 -60.37
CA ARG A 2 -17.75 11.52 -59.82
C ARG A 2 -17.36 12.29 -58.55
N LEU A 3 -17.34 11.63 -57.39
CA LEU A 3 -16.80 12.20 -56.15
C LEU A 3 -15.26 12.02 -56.13
N PRO A 4 -14.47 13.02 -55.69
CA PRO A 4 -13.03 12.90 -55.59
C PRO A 4 -12.58 12.18 -54.30
N LEU A 5 -11.74 11.16 -54.49
CA LEU A 5 -11.18 10.21 -53.52
C LEU A 5 -9.95 10.76 -52.75
N ASN A 6 -9.84 12.07 -52.51
CA ASN A 6 -8.58 12.70 -52.09
C ASN A 6 -8.63 13.45 -50.74
N LEU A 7 -9.43 13.00 -49.78
CA LEU A 7 -9.61 13.72 -48.51
C LEU A 7 -9.51 12.84 -47.24
N LEU A 8 -8.66 11.80 -47.29
CA LEU A 8 -8.51 10.83 -46.18
C LEU A 8 -7.05 10.51 -45.83
N LEU A 9 -6.10 11.38 -46.18
CA LEU A 9 -4.65 11.12 -46.02
C LEU A 9 -3.90 12.24 -45.28
N GLY A 10 -4.55 12.94 -44.35
CA GLY A 10 -3.98 14.11 -43.67
C GLY A 10 -4.12 14.14 -42.14
N LEU A 11 -4.48 13.03 -41.49
CA LEU A 11 -4.83 13.02 -40.06
C LEU A 11 -4.15 11.89 -39.28
N LEU A 12 -2.83 11.74 -39.41
CA LEU A 12 -2.08 10.66 -38.74
C LEU A 12 -0.68 11.05 -38.20
N LEU A 13 -0.35 12.35 -38.11
CA LEU A 13 1.01 12.81 -37.77
C LEU A 13 1.07 13.78 -36.58
N ALA A 14 0.20 13.63 -35.58
CA ALA A 14 0.30 14.36 -34.32
C ALA A 14 0.09 13.44 -33.12
N LEU A 15 0.87 12.35 -33.06
CA LEU A 15 1.15 11.72 -31.77
C LEU A 15 2.20 12.62 -31.10
N PRO A 16 1.89 13.33 -30.00
CA PRO A 16 2.95 13.94 -29.21
C PRO A 16 3.85 12.80 -28.74
N ALA A 17 5.07 12.77 -29.26
CA ALA A 17 6.15 11.99 -28.70
C ALA A 17 6.59 12.65 -27.36
N CYS A 18 5.66 12.72 -26.40
CA CYS A 18 6.00 12.75 -24.99
C CYS A 18 6.39 11.32 -24.64
N GLY A 19 7.60 10.92 -25.02
CA GLY A 19 8.28 9.88 -24.27
C GLY A 19 8.55 10.50 -22.90
N PRO A 20 7.89 10.08 -21.81
CA PRO A 20 8.33 10.51 -20.50
C PRO A 20 9.78 10.07 -20.41
N SER A 21 10.71 11.01 -20.30
CA SER A 21 12.03 10.70 -19.78
C SER A 21 11.76 10.22 -18.36
N SER A 22 11.59 8.90 -18.24
CA SER A 22 11.09 8.24 -17.04
C SER A 22 12.26 8.14 -16.08
N ASP A 23 12.67 9.28 -15.56
CA ASP A 23 13.53 9.34 -14.41
C ASP A 23 12.82 8.58 -13.28
N PRO A 24 13.30 7.38 -12.90
CA PRO A 24 12.62 6.58 -11.90
C PRO A 24 12.54 7.32 -10.57
N ASP A 25 13.48 8.22 -10.27
CA ASP A 25 13.48 8.97 -9.02
C ASP A 25 12.34 9.98 -8.99
N ALA A 26 12.12 10.70 -10.10
CA ALA A 26 10.99 11.60 -10.25
C ALA A 26 9.64 10.86 -10.15
N ALA A 27 9.56 9.63 -10.66
CA ALA A 27 8.36 8.80 -10.52
C ALA A 27 8.12 8.35 -9.06
N VAL A 28 9.16 7.98 -8.32
CA VAL A 28 9.03 7.69 -6.88
C VAL A 28 8.54 8.93 -6.10
N ASP A 29 9.10 10.11 -6.38
CA ASP A 29 8.68 11.36 -5.73
C ASP A 29 7.22 11.74 -6.07
N ALA A 30 6.82 11.54 -7.32
CA ALA A 30 5.44 11.71 -7.76
C ALA A 30 4.49 10.72 -7.05
N GLY A 31 4.92 9.47 -6.89
CA GLY A 31 4.20 8.43 -6.15
C GLY A 31 3.93 8.84 -4.70
N TYR A 32 4.94 9.33 -3.97
CA TYR A 32 4.74 9.82 -2.61
C TYR A 32 3.89 11.09 -2.55
N THR A 33 4.05 11.99 -3.51
CA THR A 33 3.20 13.18 -3.63
C THR A 33 1.73 12.79 -3.78
N ALA A 34 1.43 11.78 -4.60
CA ALA A 34 0.09 11.25 -4.79
C ALA A 34 -0.44 10.54 -3.54
N LEU A 35 0.38 9.72 -2.85
CA LEU A 35 0.02 9.10 -1.56
C LEU A 35 -0.38 10.15 -0.52
N ASN A 36 0.42 11.20 -0.37
CA ASN A 36 0.17 12.27 0.59
C ASN A 36 -1.10 13.07 0.27
N LYS A 37 -1.59 13.03 -0.97
CA LYS A 37 -2.86 13.60 -1.41
C LYS A 37 -4.05 12.63 -1.29
N GLY A 38 -3.83 11.41 -0.78
CA GLY A 38 -4.85 10.35 -0.71
C GLY A 38 -5.18 9.74 -2.08
N GLN A 39 -4.34 9.94 -3.10
CA GLN A 39 -4.56 9.47 -4.47
C GLN A 39 -3.90 8.11 -4.69
N ALA A 40 -4.38 7.08 -4.00
CA ALA A 40 -3.74 5.76 -3.98
C ALA A 40 -3.56 5.13 -5.38
N ALA A 41 -4.56 5.24 -6.27
CA ALA A 41 -4.46 4.69 -7.63
C ALA A 41 -3.41 5.42 -8.48
N ALA A 42 -3.32 6.75 -8.36
CA ALA A 42 -2.29 7.52 -9.05
C ALA A 42 -0.90 7.19 -8.49
N ALA A 43 -0.77 7.11 -7.16
CA ALA A 43 0.47 6.71 -6.52
C ALA A 43 0.96 5.34 -6.98
N LEU A 44 0.07 4.35 -7.04
CA LEU A 44 0.39 3.01 -7.52
C LEU A 44 0.96 3.04 -8.94
N ALA A 45 0.33 3.79 -9.84
CA ALA A 45 0.80 3.91 -11.23
C ALA A 45 2.20 4.55 -11.33
N GLU A 46 2.51 5.53 -10.50
CA GLU A 46 3.85 6.15 -10.44
C GLU A 46 4.91 5.19 -9.89
N PHE A 47 4.61 4.48 -8.79
CA PHE A 47 5.53 3.48 -8.26
C PHE A 47 5.74 2.31 -9.22
N ASP A 48 4.70 1.85 -9.93
CA ASP A 48 4.81 0.85 -10.99
C ASP A 48 5.69 1.32 -12.14
N THR A 49 5.64 2.62 -12.46
CA THR A 49 6.50 3.23 -13.49
C THR A 49 7.95 3.25 -13.02
N ALA A 50 8.22 3.66 -11.78
CA ALA A 50 9.56 3.63 -11.19
C ALA A 50 10.13 2.20 -11.14
N LEU A 51 9.35 1.23 -10.66
CA LEU A 51 9.77 -0.17 -10.49
C LEU A 51 10.02 -0.90 -11.82
N LYS A 52 9.54 -0.38 -12.95
CA LYS A 52 9.92 -0.90 -14.29
C LYS A 52 11.35 -0.52 -14.69
N ALA A 53 11.87 0.58 -14.16
CA ALA A 53 13.20 1.09 -14.46
C ALA A 53 14.23 0.73 -13.37
N LEU A 54 13.81 0.63 -12.10
CA LEU A 54 14.68 0.30 -10.98
C LEU A 54 14.96 -1.20 -10.86
N GLN A 55 16.18 -1.53 -10.45
CA GLN A 55 16.64 -2.86 -10.08
C GLN A 55 16.72 -3.01 -8.56
N PRO A 56 16.64 -4.24 -8.01
CA PRO A 56 16.74 -4.46 -6.56
C PRO A 56 18.01 -3.92 -5.88
N THR A 57 19.08 -3.71 -6.64
CA THR A 57 20.34 -3.13 -6.16
C THR A 57 20.32 -1.60 -6.09
N ASP A 58 19.33 -0.94 -6.70
CA ASP A 58 19.23 0.51 -6.69
C ASP A 58 18.74 1.01 -5.33
N GLN A 59 19.35 2.09 -4.86
CA GLN A 59 19.04 2.66 -3.54
C GLN A 59 17.56 3.01 -3.37
N ARG A 60 16.89 3.40 -4.46
CA ARG A 60 15.49 3.84 -4.51
C ARG A 60 14.50 2.68 -4.71
N TYR A 61 14.97 1.47 -4.99
CA TYR A 61 14.08 0.34 -5.26
C TYR A 61 13.23 -0.03 -4.06
N LEU A 62 13.84 -0.18 -2.88
CA LEU A 62 13.10 -0.53 -1.67
C LEU A 62 12.08 0.56 -1.32
N GLU A 63 12.46 1.82 -1.48
CA GLU A 63 11.58 2.96 -1.26
C GLU A 63 10.36 2.91 -2.20
N ALA A 64 10.58 2.74 -3.51
CA ALA A 64 9.52 2.56 -4.50
C ALA A 64 8.61 1.36 -4.18
N LYS A 65 9.20 0.24 -3.75
CA LYS A 65 8.48 -0.99 -3.42
C LYS A 65 7.60 -0.81 -2.17
N LEU A 66 8.12 -0.15 -1.14
CA LEU A 66 7.33 0.20 0.05
C LEU A 66 6.21 1.18 -0.34
N GLY A 67 6.49 2.22 -1.13
CA GLY A 67 5.48 3.13 -1.66
C GLY A 67 4.34 2.42 -2.41
N GLN A 68 4.69 1.47 -3.28
CA GLN A 68 3.72 0.62 -4.00
C GLN A 68 2.82 -0.15 -3.02
N LEU A 69 3.39 -0.77 -1.99
CA LEU A 69 2.65 -1.54 -0.99
C LEU A 69 1.73 -0.65 -0.16
N ARG A 70 2.19 0.55 0.23
CA ARG A 70 1.36 1.55 0.92
C ARG A 70 0.16 1.99 0.07
N ALA A 71 0.36 2.23 -1.22
CA ALA A 71 -0.74 2.55 -2.14
C ALA A 71 -1.74 1.40 -2.21
N ARG A 72 -1.25 0.16 -2.26
CA ARG A 72 -2.10 -1.03 -2.28
C ARG A 72 -2.86 -1.24 -0.97
N CYS A 73 -2.41 -0.77 0.18
CA CYS A 73 -3.23 -0.81 1.41
C CYS A 73 -4.62 -0.18 1.23
N PHE A 74 -4.77 0.79 0.33
CA PHE A 74 -6.04 1.48 0.07
C PHE A 74 -6.84 0.89 -1.10
N LEU A 75 -6.24 0.01 -1.91
CA LEU A 75 -6.82 -0.53 -3.15
C LEU A 75 -7.03 -2.04 -3.10
N ASP A 76 -6.06 -2.75 -2.53
CA ASP A 76 -5.98 -4.20 -2.38
C ASP A 76 -5.20 -4.55 -1.09
N PRO A 77 -5.84 -4.42 0.09
CA PRO A 77 -5.19 -4.67 1.39
C PRO A 77 -4.59 -6.06 1.53
N MET A 78 -5.30 -7.09 1.05
CA MET A 78 -4.87 -8.48 1.16
C MET A 78 -3.65 -8.77 0.29
N GLY A 79 -3.63 -8.24 -0.94
CA GLY A 79 -2.45 -8.35 -1.79
C GLY A 79 -1.26 -7.55 -1.24
N ALA A 80 -1.51 -6.36 -0.66
CA ALA A 80 -0.46 -5.59 0.03
C ALA A 80 0.16 -6.38 1.19
N GLN A 81 -0.65 -7.05 2.01
CA GLN A 81 -0.18 -7.92 3.08
C GLN A 81 0.69 -9.06 2.53
N ALA A 82 0.18 -9.82 1.56
CA ALA A 82 0.89 -10.98 1.02
C ALA A 82 2.27 -10.58 0.46
N ASP A 83 2.30 -9.51 -0.33
CA ASP A 83 3.54 -9.03 -0.96
C ASP A 83 4.51 -8.40 0.05
N PHE A 84 4.02 -7.72 1.09
CA PHE A 84 4.88 -7.17 2.13
C PHE A 84 5.56 -8.28 2.96
N LEU A 85 4.81 -9.32 3.34
CA LEU A 85 5.38 -10.46 4.06
C LEU A 85 6.39 -11.24 3.21
N ALA A 86 6.11 -11.38 1.90
CA ALA A 86 7.07 -11.94 0.96
C ALA A 86 8.34 -11.08 0.85
N LEU A 87 8.19 -9.75 0.76
CA LEU A 87 9.31 -8.82 0.72
C LEU A 87 10.20 -8.93 1.97
N GLY A 88 9.59 -9.02 3.16
CA GLY A 88 10.30 -9.20 4.42
C GLY A 88 11.10 -10.50 4.52
N SER A 89 10.78 -11.51 3.71
CA SER A 89 11.55 -12.75 3.62
C SER A 89 12.80 -12.62 2.73
N SER A 90 12.84 -11.61 1.85
CA SER A 90 13.93 -11.38 0.90
C SER A 90 14.75 -10.10 1.17
N THR A 91 14.33 -9.28 2.12
CA THR A 91 14.90 -7.95 2.36
C THR A 91 14.91 -7.62 3.85
N SER A 92 15.96 -6.92 4.30
CA SER A 92 16.11 -6.48 5.70
C SER A 92 15.22 -5.27 6.00
N LEU A 93 13.94 -5.54 6.23
CA LEU A 93 12.98 -4.53 6.67
C LEU A 93 13.31 -4.04 8.08
N GLN A 94 12.90 -2.82 8.40
CA GLN A 94 13.06 -2.20 9.71
C GLN A 94 11.73 -2.20 10.47
N PRO A 95 11.73 -2.11 11.81
CA PRO A 95 10.48 -2.01 12.58
C PRO A 95 9.54 -0.88 12.12
N GLY A 96 10.13 0.21 11.62
CA GLY A 96 9.39 1.34 11.05
C GLY A 96 8.53 0.97 9.84
N ASP A 97 9.00 0.06 8.99
CA ASP A 97 8.31 -0.34 7.76
C ASP A 97 7.02 -1.11 8.10
N TYR A 98 7.10 -2.05 9.05
CA TYR A 98 5.94 -2.77 9.57
C TYR A 98 4.90 -1.81 10.17
N ARG A 99 5.33 -0.88 11.03
CA ARG A 99 4.42 0.09 11.65
C ARG A 99 3.73 0.99 10.63
N MET A 100 4.47 1.42 9.61
CA MET A 100 3.94 2.25 8.54
C MET A 100 2.82 1.53 7.79
N LEU A 101 3.06 0.29 7.34
CA LEU A 101 2.04 -0.50 6.64
C LEU A 101 0.83 -0.83 7.53
N VAL A 102 1.05 -1.16 8.81
CA VAL A 102 -0.05 -1.38 9.77
C VAL A 102 -0.90 -0.10 9.91
N SER A 103 -0.26 1.06 10.00
CA SER A 103 -0.96 2.35 10.11
C SER A 103 -1.80 2.64 8.86
N ASP A 104 -1.23 2.44 7.66
CA ASP A 104 -1.94 2.65 6.40
C ASP A 104 -3.15 1.71 6.25
N LEU A 105 -3.03 0.44 6.67
CA LEU A 105 -4.15 -0.51 6.68
C LEU A 105 -5.26 -0.11 7.67
N VAL A 106 -4.90 0.38 8.86
CA VAL A 106 -5.87 0.91 9.84
C VAL A 106 -6.60 2.13 9.28
N THR A 107 -5.88 3.01 8.58
CA THR A 107 -6.47 4.16 7.88
C THR A 107 -7.39 3.72 6.75
N ALA A 108 -6.97 2.75 5.91
CA ALA A 108 -7.78 2.21 4.83
C ALA A 108 -9.09 1.58 5.36
N ALA A 109 -9.01 0.77 6.42
CA ALA A 109 -10.20 0.23 7.08
C ALA A 109 -11.11 1.30 7.69
N SER A 110 -10.56 2.48 8.02
CA SER A 110 -11.33 3.62 8.54
C SER A 110 -12.02 4.43 7.45
N ALA A 111 -11.50 4.40 6.22
CA ALA A 111 -12.11 5.06 5.08
C ALA A 111 -13.29 4.26 4.48
N GLN A 112 -13.40 2.97 4.80
CA GLN A 112 -14.49 2.11 4.33
C GLN A 112 -15.81 2.40 5.06
N THR A 113 -16.93 2.26 4.35
CA THR A 113 -18.25 2.62 4.88
C THR A 113 -18.84 1.50 5.72
N LYS A 114 -19.91 1.79 6.47
CA LYS A 114 -20.65 0.74 7.22
C LYS A 114 -21.24 -0.36 6.32
N ALA A 115 -21.52 -0.04 5.04
CA ALA A 115 -22.01 -1.03 4.08
C ALA A 115 -20.91 -2.06 3.70
N ASP A 116 -19.65 -1.71 3.92
CA ASP A 116 -18.47 -2.50 3.57
C ASP A 116 -17.80 -3.10 4.82
N SER A 117 -18.59 -3.39 5.86
CA SER A 117 -18.06 -3.80 7.18
C SER A 117 -17.19 -5.04 7.11
N ASP A 118 -17.49 -6.00 6.22
CA ASP A 118 -16.66 -7.20 6.03
C ASP A 118 -15.33 -6.89 5.35
N ALA A 119 -15.30 -5.97 4.37
CA ALA A 119 -14.05 -5.50 3.78
C ALA A 119 -13.18 -4.78 4.82
N ALA A 120 -13.81 -4.03 5.74
CA ALA A 120 -13.09 -3.28 6.77
C ALA A 120 -12.49 -4.25 7.79
N LYS A 121 -13.25 -5.28 8.17
CA LYS A 121 -12.76 -6.38 9.01
C LYS A 121 -11.60 -7.14 8.36
N ALA A 122 -11.72 -7.48 7.07
CA ALA A 122 -10.67 -8.15 6.32
C ALA A 122 -9.39 -7.29 6.26
N THR A 123 -9.54 -5.98 6.00
CA THR A 123 -8.42 -5.01 5.99
C THR A 123 -7.72 -4.94 7.35
N ILE A 124 -8.47 -4.97 8.46
CA ILE A 124 -7.89 -5.05 9.80
C ILE A 124 -7.23 -6.40 10.07
N GLY A 125 -7.79 -7.50 9.56
CA GLY A 125 -7.12 -8.81 9.59
C GLY A 125 -5.73 -8.75 8.95
N SER A 126 -5.59 -8.06 7.81
CA SER A 126 -4.29 -7.81 7.19
C SER A 126 -3.35 -6.99 8.07
N ALA A 127 -3.86 -5.97 8.78
CA ALA A 127 -3.06 -5.19 9.71
C ALA A 127 -2.55 -6.04 10.88
N VAL A 128 -3.39 -6.94 11.42
CA VAL A 128 -3.00 -7.88 12.49
C VAL A 128 -1.88 -8.81 12.03
N ALA A 129 -1.98 -9.37 10.81
CA ALA A 129 -0.96 -10.27 10.28
C ALA A 129 0.41 -9.59 10.13
N ILE A 130 0.46 -8.36 9.59
CA ILE A 130 1.71 -7.59 9.49
C ILE A 130 2.23 -7.22 10.88
N LEU A 131 1.35 -6.82 11.80
CA LEU A 131 1.74 -6.49 13.18
C LEU A 131 2.35 -7.70 13.90
N GLN A 132 1.75 -8.88 13.79
CA GLN A 132 2.29 -10.13 14.36
C GLN A 132 3.67 -10.45 13.79
N ALA A 133 3.85 -10.34 12.47
CA ALA A 133 5.14 -10.56 11.84
C ALA A 133 6.20 -9.56 12.33
N GLY A 134 5.84 -8.27 12.45
CA GLY A 134 6.73 -7.22 12.94
C GLY A 134 7.12 -7.41 14.41
N ALA A 135 6.14 -7.73 15.28
CA ALA A 135 6.38 -8.00 16.70
C ALA A 135 7.26 -9.24 16.92
N ALA A 136 7.07 -10.29 16.10
CA ALA A 136 7.92 -11.48 16.14
C ALA A 136 9.35 -11.21 15.65
N ALA A 137 9.52 -10.40 14.60
CA ALA A 137 10.82 -10.06 14.05
C ALA A 137 11.62 -9.08 14.93
N PHE A 138 10.92 -8.23 15.70
CA PHE A 138 11.53 -7.16 16.50
C PHE A 138 10.92 -7.07 17.91
N PRO A 139 11.05 -8.12 18.74
CA PRO A 139 10.33 -8.19 20.03
C PRO A 139 10.66 -7.06 21.01
N GLU A 140 11.83 -6.45 20.88
CA GLU A 140 12.32 -5.37 21.75
C GLU A 140 11.83 -3.97 21.34
N ASP A 141 11.09 -3.81 20.24
CA ASP A 141 10.61 -2.49 19.84
C ASP A 141 9.47 -2.01 20.74
N GLU A 142 9.76 -0.98 21.53
CA GLU A 142 8.86 -0.39 22.54
C GLU A 142 7.56 0.19 21.95
N LYS A 143 7.44 0.34 20.62
CA LYS A 143 6.23 0.86 19.98
C LYS A 143 5.18 -0.21 19.70
N TRP A 144 5.49 -1.50 19.84
CA TRP A 144 4.50 -2.55 19.59
C TRP A 144 3.26 -2.49 20.48
N PRO A 145 3.35 -2.25 21.80
CA PRO A 145 2.15 -2.11 22.64
C PRO A 145 1.19 -1.02 22.14
N THR A 146 1.72 0.12 21.69
CA THR A 146 0.91 1.19 21.10
C THR A 146 0.23 0.75 19.82
N MET A 147 0.94 0.05 18.93
CA MET A 147 0.35 -0.45 17.68
C MET A 147 -0.71 -1.51 17.93
N ILE A 148 -0.47 -2.44 18.86
CA ILE A 148 -1.43 -3.45 19.29
C ILE A 148 -2.71 -2.80 19.79
N LYS A 149 -2.59 -1.75 20.61
CA LYS A 149 -3.75 -0.97 21.07
C LYS A 149 -4.50 -0.32 19.90
N ILE A 150 -3.81 0.37 18.99
CA ILE A 150 -4.43 1.05 17.85
C ILE A 150 -5.21 0.06 16.96
N VAL A 151 -4.59 -1.07 16.60
CA VAL A 151 -5.25 -2.09 15.77
C VAL A 151 -6.39 -2.74 16.54
N GLY A 152 -6.22 -3.03 17.82
CA GLY A 152 -7.24 -3.64 18.67
C GLY A 152 -8.47 -2.77 18.88
N ASP A 153 -8.29 -1.48 19.19
CA ASP A 153 -9.39 -0.52 19.30
C ASP A 153 -10.16 -0.43 17.99
N LYS A 154 -9.44 -0.42 16.86
CA LYS A 154 -10.08 -0.40 15.53
C LYS A 154 -10.82 -1.70 15.25
N ALA A 155 -10.23 -2.87 15.54
CA ALA A 155 -10.86 -4.17 15.40
C ALA A 155 -12.14 -4.28 16.23
N ALA A 156 -12.10 -3.82 17.49
CA ALA A 156 -13.26 -3.75 18.38
C ALA A 156 -14.37 -2.85 17.81
N SER A 157 -14.01 -1.66 17.31
CA SER A 157 -15.00 -0.74 16.71
C SER A 157 -15.71 -1.30 15.47
N LEU A 158 -15.08 -2.27 14.79
CA LEU A 158 -15.61 -2.95 13.61
C LEU A 158 -16.32 -4.27 13.96
N GLY A 159 -16.23 -4.77 15.19
CA GLY A 159 -16.67 -6.12 15.55
C GLY A 159 -15.88 -7.20 14.79
N ALA A 160 -14.57 -7.01 14.62
CA ALA A 160 -13.66 -7.93 13.95
C ALA A 160 -13.13 -8.99 14.95
N GLU A 161 -13.98 -9.93 15.35
CA GLU A 161 -13.66 -10.91 16.42
C GLU A 161 -12.40 -11.74 16.12
N ASP A 162 -12.22 -12.20 14.88
CA ASP A 162 -11.03 -12.95 14.46
C ASP A 162 -9.75 -12.12 14.60
N ALA A 163 -9.81 -10.82 14.29
CA ALA A 163 -8.69 -9.92 14.45
C ALA A 163 -8.36 -9.68 15.93
N LEU A 164 -9.38 -9.54 16.79
CA LEU A 164 -9.20 -9.42 18.24
C LEU A 164 -8.55 -10.68 18.85
N ALA A 165 -8.98 -11.86 18.41
CA ALA A 165 -8.37 -13.13 18.83
C ALA A 165 -6.89 -13.22 18.43
N GLY A 166 -6.52 -12.70 17.26
CA GLY A 166 -5.12 -12.61 16.85
C GLY A 166 -4.28 -11.67 17.71
N LEU A 167 -4.88 -10.61 18.25
CA LEU A 167 -4.20 -9.60 19.08
C LEU A 167 -4.09 -9.98 20.55
N SER A 168 -4.97 -10.84 21.08
CA SER A 168 -4.90 -11.27 22.49
C SER A 168 -3.59 -12.00 22.79
N GLY A 169 -3.07 -12.77 21.84
CA GLY A 169 -1.75 -13.41 21.95
C GLY A 169 -0.57 -12.44 21.98
N LEU A 170 -0.80 -11.18 21.58
CA LEU A 170 0.19 -10.09 21.66
C LEU A 170 -0.03 -9.18 22.88
N GLY A 171 -0.98 -9.50 23.76
CA GLY A 171 -1.26 -8.72 24.98
C GLY A 171 -2.32 -7.63 24.82
N TYR A 172 -3.14 -7.65 23.76
CA TYR A 172 -4.34 -6.79 23.73
C TYR A 172 -5.36 -7.27 24.76
N VAL A 173 -5.83 -6.36 25.63
CA VAL A 173 -6.76 -6.66 26.72
C VAL A 173 -8.13 -5.99 26.58
N GLY A 174 -8.40 -5.30 25.47
CA GLY A 174 -9.59 -4.47 25.31
C GLY A 174 -9.38 -3.03 25.75
N GLY A 175 -10.27 -2.12 25.32
CA GLY A 175 -10.33 -0.76 25.85
C GLY A 175 -11.22 -0.72 27.09
N ASP A 176 -10.68 -0.18 28.19
CA ASP A 176 -11.43 0.15 29.41
C ASP A 176 -12.55 1.19 29.16
#